data_AF-A0A968NUC6-F1
#
_entry.id   AF-A0A968NUC6-F1
#
_cell.length_a   1.000
_cell.length_b   1.000
_cell.length_c   1.000
_cell.angle_alpha   90.00
_cell.angle_beta   90.00
_cell.angle_gamma   90.00
#
_symmetry.space_group_name_H-M   'P 1'
#
loop_
_entity.id
_entity.type
_entity.pdbx_description
1 polymer ?
#
loop_
_entity_poly.entity_id
_entity_poly.type
_entity_poly.pdbx_seq_one_letter_code
_entity_poly.pdbx_strand_id
1 'polypeptide(L)'
;MEDQPILDEARSIASQGRYSQAIVVASRIQSGRDLHDEARSEIRRWRYQILVAQDRSILRQARALASVDSLTMAIDKASQIPPGRPLYGEAQASIAEWAVRRQEIWNMWAGESGESYGGYDDGYDDSY
;
A
#
# COMPACT_ATOMS: atom_id res chain seq x y z
N MET A 1 -31.12 -23.24 4.80
CA MET A 1 -29.78 -23.28 4.17
C MET A 1 -28.78 -23.51 5.28
N GLU A 2 -27.90 -24.50 5.14
CA GLU A 2 -27.06 -25.01 6.24
C GLU A 2 -25.83 -24.11 6.52
N ASP A 3 -25.32 -23.40 5.50
CA ASP A 3 -24.11 -22.55 5.62
C ASP A 3 -24.42 -21.05 5.87
N GLN A 4 -25.70 -20.67 5.86
CA GLN A 4 -26.17 -19.30 6.13
C GLN A 4 -25.58 -18.72 7.44
N PRO A 5 -25.62 -19.43 8.59
CA PRO A 5 -25.08 -18.89 9.83
C PRO A 5 -23.57 -18.63 9.79
N ILE A 6 -22.81 -19.39 8.99
CA ILE A 6 -21.35 -19.23 8.85
C ILE A 6 -21.04 -17.93 8.09
N LEU A 7 -21.77 -17.67 7.00
CA LEU A 7 -21.57 -16.46 6.22
C LEU A 7 -22.00 -15.21 7.01
N ASP A 8 -23.10 -15.30 7.76
CA ASP A 8 -23.59 -14.21 8.62
C ASP A 8 -22.62 -13.91 9.76
N GLU A 9 -22.03 -14.94 10.39
CA GLU A 9 -20.97 -14.77 11.39
C GLU A 9 -19.76 -14.06 10.78
N ALA A 10 -19.30 -14.51 9.61
CA ALA A 10 -18.17 -13.89 8.92
C ALA A 10 -18.43 -12.41 8.62
N ARG A 11 -19.64 -12.07 8.16
CA ARG A 11 -20.07 -10.68 7.91
C ARG A 11 -20.09 -9.84 9.18
N SER A 12 -20.58 -10.39 10.29
CA SER A 12 -20.57 -9.73 11.60
C SER A 12 -19.16 -9.44 12.10
N ILE A 13 -18.21 -10.35 11.87
CA ILE A 13 -16.80 -10.12 12.20
C ILE A 13 -16.20 -9.05 11.28
N ALA A 14 -16.53 -9.07 9.98
CA ALA A 14 -16.03 -8.09 9.02
C ALA A 14 -16.54 -6.67 9.30
N SER A 15 -17.78 -6.50 9.78
CA SER A 15 -18.34 -5.19 10.13
C SER A 15 -17.62 -4.53 11.31
N GLN A 16 -16.94 -5.33 12.15
CA GLN A 16 -16.05 -4.85 13.22
C GLN A 16 -14.64 -4.48 12.72
N GLY A 17 -14.39 -4.52 11.40
CA GLY A 17 -13.07 -4.29 10.80
C GLY A 17 -12.11 -5.47 10.93
N ARG A 18 -12.56 -6.62 11.48
CA ARG A 18 -11.74 -7.82 11.72
C ARG A 18 -11.66 -8.71 10.47
N TYR A 19 -11.31 -8.12 9.34
CA TYR A 19 -11.36 -8.75 8.01
C TYR A 19 -10.58 -10.07 7.91
N SER A 20 -9.40 -10.17 8.53
CA SER A 20 -8.61 -11.41 8.50
C SER A 20 -9.35 -12.59 9.15
N GLN A 21 -10.08 -12.33 10.23
CA GLN A 21 -10.86 -13.36 10.92
C GLN A 21 -12.16 -13.68 10.18
N ALA A 22 -12.81 -12.68 9.60
CA ALA A 22 -13.96 -12.89 8.72
C ALA A 22 -13.62 -13.80 7.54
N ILE A 23 -12.44 -13.61 6.92
CA ILE A 23 -11.95 -14.47 5.83
C ILE A 23 -11.79 -15.91 6.31
N VAL A 24 -11.24 -16.14 7.51
CA VAL A 24 -11.06 -17.50 8.07
C VAL A 24 -12.41 -18.19 8.24
N VAL A 25 -13.42 -17.49 8.76
CA VAL A 25 -14.78 -18.04 8.95
C VAL A 25 -15.44 -18.32 7.60
N ALA A 26 -15.46 -17.36 6.66
CA ALA A 26 -16.08 -17.57 5.35
C ALA A 26 -15.37 -18.64 4.50
N SER A 27 -14.05 -18.84 4.70
CA SER A 27 -13.30 -19.90 4.01
C SER A 27 -13.73 -21.31 4.39
N ARG A 28 -14.53 -21.48 5.46
CA ARG A 28 -15.12 -22.77 5.85
C ARG A 28 -16.20 -23.24 4.88
N ILE A 29 -16.81 -22.33 4.11
CA ILE A 29 -17.83 -22.65 3.12
C ILE A 29 -17.15 -23.26 1.89
N GLN A 30 -17.18 -24.60 1.79
CA GLN A 30 -16.51 -25.38 0.76
C GLN A 30 -17.21 -25.26 -0.61
N SER A 31 -16.48 -25.62 -1.67
CA SER A 31 -17.01 -25.71 -3.03
C SER A 31 -18.14 -26.73 -3.14
N GLY A 32 -19.20 -26.40 -3.89
CA GLY A 32 -20.39 -27.24 -4.04
C GLY A 32 -21.53 -26.91 -3.06
N ARG A 33 -21.34 -25.89 -2.20
CA ARG A 33 -22.39 -25.30 -1.37
C ARG A 33 -23.02 -24.10 -2.07
N ASP A 34 -24.31 -23.87 -1.86
CA ASP A 34 -25.08 -22.78 -2.47
C ASP A 34 -24.46 -21.39 -2.24
N LEU A 35 -23.86 -21.18 -1.06
CA LEU A 35 -23.28 -19.90 -0.64
C LEU A 35 -21.80 -19.74 -0.98
N HIS A 36 -21.18 -20.71 -1.65
CA HIS A 36 -19.73 -20.68 -1.89
C HIS A 36 -19.30 -19.46 -2.71
N ASP A 37 -20.03 -19.14 -3.79
CA ASP A 37 -19.69 -18.01 -4.67
C ASP A 37 -19.85 -16.65 -3.97
N GLU A 38 -20.86 -16.55 -3.08
CA GLU A 38 -21.08 -15.38 -2.24
C GLU A 38 -19.95 -15.22 -1.23
N ALA A 39 -19.61 -16.28 -0.51
CA ALA A 39 -18.50 -16.30 0.44
C ALA A 39 -17.16 -15.92 -0.23
N ARG A 40 -16.89 -16.43 -1.44
CA ARG A 40 -15.69 -16.09 -2.21
C ARG A 40 -15.67 -14.62 -2.61
N SER A 41 -16.81 -14.03 -2.95
CA SER A 41 -16.92 -12.61 -3.29
C SER A 41 -16.67 -11.72 -2.08
N GLU A 42 -17.22 -12.06 -0.92
CA GLU A 42 -16.98 -11.36 0.35
C GLU A 42 -15.50 -11.45 0.78
N ILE A 43 -14.90 -12.64 0.68
CA ILE A 43 -13.47 -12.84 0.96
C ILE A 43 -12.60 -11.93 0.09
N ARG A 44 -12.90 -11.81 -1.22
CA ARG A 44 -12.17 -10.91 -2.11
C ARG A 44 -12.29 -9.45 -1.65
N ARG A 45 -13.49 -9.03 -1.26
CA ARG A 45 -13.75 -7.67 -0.75
C ARG A 45 -12.97 -7.39 0.54
N TRP A 46 -12.97 -8.31 1.49
CA TRP A 46 -12.25 -8.14 2.75
C TRP A 46 -10.74 -8.14 2.57
N ARG A 47 -10.21 -8.99 1.67
CA ARG A 47 -8.79 -8.95 1.29
C ARG A 47 -8.41 -7.58 0.72
N TYR A 48 -9.25 -7.02 -0.15
CA TYR A 48 -9.04 -5.68 -0.67
C TYR A 48 -8.98 -4.62 0.46
N GLN A 49 -9.88 -4.68 1.44
CA GLN A 49 -9.86 -3.75 2.59
C GLN A 49 -8.57 -3.87 3.44
N ILE A 50 -8.06 -5.09 3.62
CA ILE A 50 -6.78 -5.31 4.31
C ILE A 50 -5.64 -4.65 3.54
N LEU A 51 -5.60 -4.82 2.21
CA LEU A 51 -4.58 -4.20 1.37
C LEU A 51 -4.66 -2.67 1.43
N VAL A 52 -5.86 -2.09 1.34
CA VAL A 52 -6.06 -0.64 1.51
C VAL A 52 -5.50 -0.16 2.86
N ALA A 53 -5.81 -0.86 3.95
CA ALA A 53 -5.31 -0.47 5.27
C ALA A 53 -3.78 -0.54 5.38
N GLN A 54 -3.18 -1.57 4.79
CA GLN A 54 -1.71 -1.71 4.73
C GLN A 54 -1.10 -0.58 3.91
N ASP A 55 -1.60 -0.33 2.69
CA ASP A 55 -1.09 0.71 1.80
C ASP A 55 -1.24 2.10 2.44
N ARG A 56 -2.36 2.39 3.12
CA ARG A 56 -2.54 3.65 3.86
C ARG A 56 -1.49 3.83 4.95
N SER A 57 -1.11 2.75 5.63
CA SER A 57 -0.06 2.82 6.64
C SER A 57 1.29 3.17 6.02
N ILE A 58 1.61 2.56 4.88
CA ILE A 58 2.83 2.84 4.11
C ILE A 58 2.86 4.31 3.65
N LEU A 59 1.79 4.79 3.03
CA LEU A 59 1.71 6.19 2.56
C LEU A 59 1.80 7.21 3.69
N ARG A 60 1.20 6.93 4.86
CA ARG A 60 1.36 7.83 6.01
C ARG A 60 2.80 7.91 6.48
N GLN A 61 3.51 6.79 6.53
CA GLN A 61 4.93 6.77 6.90
C GLN A 61 5.77 7.51 5.85
N ALA A 62 5.51 7.29 4.57
CA ALA A 62 6.18 7.99 3.48
C ALA A 62 5.97 9.51 3.57
N ARG A 63 4.72 9.95 3.79
CA ARG A 63 4.39 11.37 4.00
C ARG A 63 5.09 11.98 5.21
N ALA A 64 5.17 11.26 6.32
CA ALA A 64 5.88 11.72 7.50
C ALA A 64 7.39 11.94 7.23
N LEU A 65 8.02 11.06 6.43
CA LEU A 65 9.40 11.22 5.98
C LEU A 65 9.57 12.44 5.06
N ALA A 66 8.65 12.63 4.10
CA ALA A 66 8.67 13.79 3.22
C ALA A 66 8.46 15.12 3.98
N SER A 67 7.72 15.08 5.09
CA SER A 67 7.45 16.26 5.93
C SER A 67 8.70 16.81 6.63
N VAL A 68 9.73 15.98 6.80
CA VAL A 68 11.04 16.36 7.37
C VAL A 68 12.12 16.43 6.29
N ASP A 69 11.72 16.69 5.04
CA ASP A 69 12.56 16.78 3.83
C ASP A 69 13.41 15.51 3.54
N SER A 70 13.05 14.37 4.15
CA SER A 70 13.64 13.06 3.84
C SER A 70 12.99 12.43 2.61
N LEU A 71 13.13 13.12 1.46
CA LEU A 71 12.40 12.81 0.23
C LEU A 71 12.80 11.46 -0.38
N THR A 72 14.08 11.09 -0.35
CA THR A 72 14.53 9.77 -0.84
C THR A 72 13.89 8.65 -0.02
N MET A 73 13.95 8.72 1.32
CA MET A 73 13.31 7.71 2.17
C MET A 73 11.79 7.68 2.01
N ALA A 74 11.15 8.84 1.77
CA ALA A 74 9.73 8.91 1.48
C ALA A 74 9.37 8.18 0.18
N ILE A 75 10.14 8.40 -0.89
CA ILE A 75 9.99 7.73 -2.18
C ILE A 75 10.17 6.22 -2.01
N ASP A 76 11.24 5.78 -1.35
CA ASP A 76 11.51 4.35 -1.09
C ASP A 76 10.41 3.71 -0.24
N LYS A 77 9.78 4.49 0.65
CA LYS A 77 8.67 4.01 1.44
C LYS A 77 7.41 3.85 0.60
N ALA A 78 7.07 4.84 -0.23
CA ALA A 78 5.89 4.78 -1.09
C ALA A 78 6.02 3.74 -2.22
N SER A 79 7.23 3.46 -2.70
CA SER A 79 7.49 2.45 -3.74
C SER A 79 7.19 1.02 -3.27
N GLN A 80 7.08 0.79 -1.94
CA GLN A 80 6.64 -0.48 -1.35
C GLN A 80 5.18 -0.84 -1.68
N ILE A 81 4.42 0.05 -2.33
CA ILE A 81 3.09 -0.22 -2.84
C ILE A 81 3.24 -0.64 -4.31
N PRO A 82 3.22 -1.95 -4.65
CA PRO A 82 3.43 -2.40 -6.02
C PRO A 82 2.20 -2.19 -6.92
N PRO A 83 2.36 -2.32 -8.25
CA PRO A 83 1.24 -2.33 -9.19
C PRO A 83 0.16 -3.34 -8.81
N GLY A 84 -1.10 -2.98 -9.01
CA GLY A 84 -2.25 -3.81 -8.64
C GLY A 84 -2.69 -3.66 -7.17
N ARG A 85 -1.95 -2.92 -6.35
CA ARG A 85 -2.41 -2.50 -5.02
C ARG A 85 -3.48 -1.40 -5.11
N PRO A 86 -4.45 -1.39 -4.16
CA PRO A 86 -5.50 -0.38 -4.11
C PRO A 86 -5.01 1.07 -4.18
N LEU A 87 -3.90 1.40 -3.51
CA LEU A 87 -3.39 2.78 -3.45
C LEU A 87 -2.14 3.01 -4.30
N TYR A 88 -1.87 2.14 -5.28
CA TYR A 88 -0.74 2.30 -6.18
C TYR A 88 -0.72 3.67 -6.88
N GLY A 89 -1.85 4.11 -7.42
CA GLY A 89 -1.93 5.41 -8.11
C GLY A 89 -1.62 6.59 -7.19
N GLU A 90 -2.09 6.55 -5.94
CA GLU A 90 -1.80 7.58 -4.93
C GLU A 90 -0.32 7.59 -4.53
N ALA A 91 0.29 6.40 -4.43
CA ALA A 91 1.71 6.24 -4.16
C ALA A 91 2.57 6.82 -5.28
N GLN A 92 2.26 6.50 -6.54
CA GLN A 92 2.99 7.01 -7.69
C GLN A 92 2.89 8.54 -7.82
N ALA A 93 1.71 9.11 -7.55
CA ALA A 93 1.54 10.56 -7.53
C ALA A 93 2.44 11.23 -6.46
N SER A 94 2.49 10.65 -5.25
CA SER A 94 3.33 11.16 -4.16
C SER A 94 4.83 11.02 -4.49
N ILE A 95 5.24 9.90 -5.09
CA ILE A 95 6.62 9.67 -5.53
C ILE A 95 7.04 10.73 -6.56
N ALA A 96 6.19 10.98 -7.57
CA ALA A 96 6.48 11.97 -8.60
C ALA A 96 6.66 13.38 -8.01
N GLU A 97 5.78 13.77 -7.08
CA GLU A 97 5.87 15.05 -6.38
C GLU A 97 7.21 15.20 -5.61
N TRP A 98 7.57 14.19 -4.80
CA TRP A 98 8.80 14.25 -4.01
C TRP A 98 10.05 14.17 -4.85
N ALA A 99 10.02 13.45 -5.98
CA ALA A 99 11.14 13.40 -6.92
C ALA A 99 11.43 14.77 -7.51
N VAL A 100 10.39 15.53 -7.91
CA VAL A 100 10.53 16.91 -8.38
C VAL A 100 11.09 17.80 -7.28
N ARG A 101 10.50 17.79 -6.08
CA ARG A 101 10.97 18.62 -4.96
C ARG A 101 12.42 18.34 -4.59
N ARG A 102 12.83 17.06 -4.61
CA ARG A 102 14.23 16.66 -4.36
C ARG A 102 15.15 17.25 -5.41
N GLN A 103 14.77 17.19 -6.68
CA GLN A 103 15.53 17.78 -7.78
C GLN A 103 15.63 19.31 -7.66
N GLU A 104 14.57 19.99 -7.23
CA GLU A 104 14.58 21.44 -7.02
C GLU A 104 15.54 21.85 -5.91
N ILE A 105 15.56 21.13 -4.79
CA ILE A 105 16.52 21.36 -3.70
C ILE A 105 17.96 21.19 -4.21
N TRP A 106 18.20 20.16 -5.03
CA TRP A 106 19.50 19.93 -5.65
C TRP A 106 19.90 21.05 -6.61
N ASN A 107 18.99 21.49 -7.48
CA ASN A 107 19.24 22.59 -8.41
C ASN A 107 19.50 23.91 -7.67
N MET A 108 18.84 24.14 -6.54
CA MET A 108 19.05 25.32 -5.69
C MET A 108 20.47 25.35 -5.12
N TRP A 109 20.98 24.22 -4.60
CA TRP A 109 22.34 24.15 -4.07
C TRP A 109 23.40 24.21 -5.18
N ALA A 110 23.12 23.61 -6.35
CA ALA A 110 24.01 23.67 -7.50
C ALA A 110 24.13 25.06 -8.13
N GLY A 111 23.15 25.95 -7.92
CA GLY A 111 23.20 27.33 -8.41
C GLY A 111 24.04 28.28 -7.54
N GLU A 112 24.30 27.93 -6.28
CA GLU A 112 24.99 28.78 -5.31
C GLU A 112 26.50 28.51 -5.26
N SER A 113 26.94 27.30 -5.59
CA SER A 113 28.34 26.93 -5.79
C SER A 113 28.61 26.72 -7.28
N GLY A 114 29.44 27.55 -7.92
CA GLY A 114 29.83 27.45 -9.33
C GLY A 114 30.68 26.23 -9.71
N GLU A 115 30.36 25.06 -9.17
CA GLU A 115 30.97 23.77 -9.48
C GLU A 115 29.85 22.79 -9.84
N SER A 116 29.82 22.39 -11.12
CA SER A 116 28.96 21.34 -11.62
C SER A 116 29.39 20.01 -11.00
N TYR A 117 28.70 19.58 -9.95
CA TYR A 117 28.76 18.20 -9.47
C TYR A 117 28.01 17.32 -10.48
N GLY A 118 28.71 16.98 -11.56
CA GLY A 118 28.28 15.96 -12.49
C GLY A 118 28.21 14.61 -11.81
N GLY A 119 27.06 13.95 -11.96
CA GLY A 119 26.86 12.53 -11.64
C GLY A 119 26.46 12.26 -10.19
N TYR A 120 25.15 12.14 -9.95
CA TYR A 120 24.68 11.29 -8.87
C TYR A 120 25.05 9.84 -9.24
N ASP A 121 26.20 9.38 -8.75
CA ASP A 121 26.54 7.96 -8.70
C ASP A 121 25.63 7.32 -7.64
N ASP A 122 24.55 6.70 -8.12
CA ASP A 122 23.56 6.04 -7.31
C ASP A 122 24.13 4.69 -6.87
N GLY A 123 24.81 4.69 -5.72
CA GLY A 123 25.24 3.48 -5.04
C GLY A 123 24.06 2.70 -4.48
N TYR A 124 23.22 2.14 -5.36
CA TYR A 124 22.37 0.99 -5.05
C TYR A 124 23.28 -0.21 -4.77
N ASP A 125 23.63 -0.41 -3.51
CA ASP A 125 24.09 -1.71 -3.03
C ASP A 125 22.86 -2.63 -2.92
N ASP A 126 22.52 -3.28 -4.03
CA ASP A 126 21.56 -4.39 -4.06
C ASP A 126 22.29 -5.64 -3.55
N SER A 127 22.31 -5.82 -2.23
CA SER A 127 22.74 -7.08 -1.61
C SER A 127 21.62 -7.66 -0.76
N TYR A 128 20.84 -8.59 -1.34
CA TYR A 128 20.27 -9.79 -0.69
C TYR A 128 19.96 -10.90 -1.70
#